data_AF-A0A7I4Y4J9-F1
#
_entry.id   AF-A0A7I4Y4J9-F1
#
_cell.length_a   1.000
_cell.length_b   1.000
_cell.length_c   1.000
_cell.angle_alpha   90.00
_cell.angle_beta   90.00
_cell.angle_gamma   90.00
#
_symmetry.space_group_name_H-M   'P 1'
#
loop_
_entity.id
_entity.type
_entity.pdbx_description
1 polymer ?
#
loop_
_entity_poly.entity_id
_entity_poly.type
_entity_poly.pdbx_seq_one_letter_code
_entity_poly.pdbx_strand_id
1 'polypeptide(L)'
;MFRLLVASTLLCAFAIALPSDITRDIVAHDSEEIGPLEALPPLSADTVFCAACRGAVKFIASMLDQGALKIEEAFVNQCVKFLDFMPFPSVQCRFIAKLKLGPIKKSLEAGDTPETVCKKMYIC
;
A
#
# COMPACT_ATOMS: atom_id res chain seq x y z
N MET A 1 58.95 0.44 -7.80
CA MET A 1 58.04 0.04 -8.89
C MET A 1 57.85 -1.48 -8.82
N PHE A 2 57.04 -1.94 -7.86
CA PHE A 2 56.95 -3.35 -7.50
C PHE A 2 55.50 -3.69 -7.15
N ARG A 3 54.59 -3.60 -8.12
CA ARG A 3 53.21 -4.12 -8.10
C ARG A 3 52.66 -4.02 -9.52
N LEU A 4 52.49 -5.15 -10.20
CA LEU A 4 51.47 -5.47 -11.20
C LEU A 4 51.96 -6.76 -11.89
N LEU A 5 51.08 -7.76 -12.04
CA LEU A 5 51.30 -9.10 -12.64
C LEU A 5 51.60 -10.27 -11.70
N VAL A 6 51.17 -10.19 -10.42
CA VAL A 6 50.79 -11.40 -9.67
C VAL A 6 49.27 -11.41 -9.58
N ALA A 7 48.62 -12.15 -10.46
CA ALA A 7 47.28 -12.76 -10.30
C ALA A 7 46.67 -13.24 -11.64
N SER A 8 47.50 -13.55 -12.65
CA SER A 8 47.08 -14.13 -13.94
C SER A 8 46.72 -15.62 -13.86
N THR A 9 46.37 -16.14 -12.68
CA THR A 9 46.07 -17.57 -12.42
C THR A 9 44.87 -17.81 -11.49
N LEU A 10 44.10 -16.78 -11.13
CA LEU A 10 42.92 -16.92 -10.26
C LEU A 10 41.56 -16.83 -10.97
N LEU A 11 41.54 -16.76 -12.31
CA LEU A 11 40.29 -16.59 -13.08
C LEU A 11 39.57 -17.90 -13.49
N CYS A 12 39.99 -19.08 -13.03
CA CYS A 12 39.40 -20.34 -13.52
C CYS A 12 38.78 -21.26 -12.46
N ALA A 13 38.55 -20.82 -11.22
CA ALA A 13 38.09 -21.71 -10.14
C ALA A 13 36.78 -21.31 -9.45
N PHE A 14 35.93 -20.49 -10.08
CA PHE A 14 34.55 -20.31 -9.63
C PHE A 14 33.58 -20.79 -10.71
N ALA A 15 33.66 -22.09 -10.99
CA ALA A 15 32.52 -22.88 -11.43
C ALA A 15 31.53 -22.95 -10.24
N ILE A 16 30.85 -21.84 -9.96
CA ILE A 16 29.70 -21.82 -9.08
C ILE A 16 28.56 -22.34 -9.94
N ALA A 17 28.12 -23.55 -9.63
CA ALA A 17 26.86 -24.10 -10.08
C ALA A 17 25.75 -23.07 -9.80
N LEU A 18 25.32 -22.36 -10.84
CA LEU A 18 24.06 -21.64 -10.81
C LEU A 18 22.96 -22.68 -11.03
N PRO A 19 22.09 -22.95 -10.05
CA PRO A 19 20.84 -23.61 -10.35
C PRO A 19 20.09 -22.73 -11.36
N SER A 20 19.80 -23.30 -12.52
CA SER A 20 19.09 -22.64 -13.63
C SER A 20 17.58 -22.51 -13.36
N ASP A 21 17.18 -22.29 -12.10
CA ASP A 21 15.81 -22.53 -11.61
C ASP A 21 15.20 -21.36 -10.81
N ILE A 22 15.65 -20.11 -11.03
CA ILE A 22 15.10 -18.92 -10.33
C ILE A 22 14.28 -18.00 -11.24
N THR A 23 14.07 -18.36 -12.51
CA THR A 23 13.20 -17.58 -13.42
C THR A 23 11.80 -18.17 -13.58
N ARG A 24 11.42 -19.17 -12.77
CA ARG A 24 10.16 -19.90 -12.90
C ARG A 24 9.16 -19.75 -11.75
N ASP A 25 9.25 -18.68 -10.96
CA ASP A 25 8.26 -18.37 -9.92
C ASP A 25 7.58 -16.98 -10.06
N ILE A 26 7.81 -16.25 -11.15
CA ILE A 26 7.10 -14.97 -11.41
C ILE A 26 5.78 -15.20 -12.20
N VAL A 27 5.52 -16.42 -12.67
CA VAL A 27 4.26 -16.78 -13.36
C VAL A 27 3.50 -17.83 -12.55
N ALA A 28 3.11 -17.43 -11.34
CA ALA A 28 2.08 -18.11 -10.55
C ALA A 28 1.33 -17.08 -9.69
N HIS A 29 1.01 -15.92 -10.25
CA HIS A 29 -0.22 -15.26 -9.85
C HIS A 29 -1.29 -15.84 -10.76
N ASP A 30 -1.94 -16.86 -10.23
CA ASP A 30 -3.17 -17.45 -10.74
C ASP A 30 -4.04 -16.33 -11.34
N SER A 31 -4.10 -16.33 -12.67
CA SER A 31 -5.17 -15.71 -13.41
C SER A 31 -6.37 -16.59 -13.14
N GLU A 32 -6.94 -16.46 -11.96
CA GLU A 32 -8.23 -17.06 -11.66
C GLU A 32 -9.17 -16.47 -12.68
N GLU A 33 -9.70 -17.36 -13.53
CA GLU A 33 -10.55 -17.02 -14.65
C GLU A 33 -11.59 -16.01 -14.18
N ILE A 34 -11.55 -14.81 -14.77
CA ILE A 34 -12.65 -13.88 -14.70
C ILE A 34 -13.78 -14.58 -15.44
N GLY A 35 -14.58 -15.34 -14.70
CA GLY A 35 -15.83 -15.91 -15.14
C GLY A 35 -16.74 -14.81 -15.72
N PRO A 36 -17.85 -15.19 -16.37
CA PRO A 36 -18.69 -14.26 -17.10
C PRO A 36 -18.93 -12.98 -16.29
N LEU A 37 -18.74 -11.83 -16.95
CA LEU A 37 -19.01 -10.47 -16.47
C LEU A 37 -20.51 -10.32 -16.16
N GLU A 38 -21.02 -11.09 -15.22
CA GLU A 38 -22.41 -11.14 -14.81
C GLU A 38 -22.49 -10.59 -13.39
N ALA A 39 -22.99 -9.36 -13.34
CA ALA A 39 -23.43 -8.63 -12.15
C ALA A 39 -22.34 -8.20 -11.16
N LEU A 40 -21.36 -7.41 -11.62
CA LEU A 40 -20.86 -6.36 -10.73
C LEU A 40 -22.03 -5.43 -10.41
N PRO A 41 -22.45 -5.27 -9.13
CA PRO A 41 -23.48 -4.29 -8.79
C PRO A 41 -23.02 -2.92 -9.32
N PRO A 42 -23.95 -2.04 -9.70
CA PRO A 42 -23.58 -0.71 -10.17
C PRO A 42 -22.64 -0.09 -9.15
N LEU A 43 -21.43 0.25 -9.57
CA LEU A 43 -20.44 0.98 -8.77
C LEU A 43 -21.03 2.35 -8.48
N SER A 44 -21.86 2.44 -7.44
CA SER A 44 -22.33 3.73 -6.93
C SER A 44 -21.15 4.43 -6.29
N ALA A 45 -21.17 5.76 -6.32
CA ALA A 45 -20.16 6.58 -5.65
C ALA A 45 -19.96 6.13 -4.19
N ASP A 46 -21.06 5.80 -3.49
CA ASP A 46 -21.04 5.34 -2.10
C ASP A 46 -20.26 4.02 -1.93
N THR A 47 -20.41 3.04 -2.83
CA THR A 47 -19.67 1.78 -2.76
C THR A 47 -18.16 1.99 -2.94
N VAL A 48 -17.78 2.88 -3.85
CA VAL A 48 -16.37 3.23 -4.11
C VAL A 48 -15.77 3.99 -2.93
N PHE A 49 -16.48 4.98 -2.40
CA PHE A 49 -16.02 5.74 -1.23
C PHE A 49 -15.94 4.86 0.02
N CYS A 50 -16.88 3.93 0.20
CA CYS A 50 -16.83 2.97 1.30
C CYS A 50 -15.64 2.00 1.18
N ALA A 51 -15.32 1.53 -0.02
CA ALA A 51 -14.12 0.72 -0.26
C ALA A 51 -12.83 1.50 0.01
N ALA A 52 -12.75 2.74 -0.47
CA ALA A 52 -11.61 3.63 -0.24
C ALA A 52 -11.42 3.93 1.25
N CYS A 53 -12.49 4.21 1.99
CA CYS A 53 -12.44 4.40 3.44
C CYS A 53 -11.90 3.15 4.14
N ARG A 54 -12.43 1.96 3.82
CA ARG A 54 -11.95 0.71 4.43
C ARG A 54 -10.46 0.48 4.16
N GLY A 55 -9.99 0.79 2.95
CA GLY A 55 -8.57 0.76 2.60
C GLY A 55 -7.74 1.71 3.45
N ALA A 56 -8.17 2.97 3.56
CA ALA A 56 -7.49 3.98 4.37
C ALA A 56 -7.45 3.61 5.86
N VAL A 57 -8.53 3.11 6.43
CA VAL A 57 -8.59 2.69 7.83
C VAL A 57 -7.69 1.48 8.08
N LYS A 58 -7.65 0.50 7.18
CA LYS A 58 -6.70 -0.64 7.26
C LYS A 58 -5.25 -0.16 7.21
N PHE A 59 -4.94 0.79 6.33
CA PHE A 59 -3.62 1.38 6.24
C PHE A 59 -3.22 2.05 7.56
N ILE A 60 -4.10 2.90 8.13
CA ILE A 60 -3.86 3.54 9.43
C ILE A 60 -3.69 2.50 10.54
N ALA A 61 -4.52 1.45 10.56
CA ALA A 61 -4.45 0.37 11.53
C ALA A 61 -3.06 -0.31 11.54
N SER A 62 -2.48 -0.54 10.36
CA SER A 62 -1.13 -1.12 10.23
C SER A 62 0.01 -0.23 10.75
N MET A 63 -0.28 1.04 11.03
CA MET A 63 0.70 2.04 11.44
C MET A 63 0.39 2.61 12.83
N LEU A 64 -0.54 2.06 13.60
CA LEU A 64 -0.98 2.63 14.88
C LEU A 64 0.15 2.82 15.89
N ASP A 65 1.11 1.90 15.92
CA ASP A 65 2.29 1.94 16.78
C ASP A 65 3.33 2.99 16.35
N GLN A 66 3.12 3.64 15.20
CA GLN A 66 3.99 4.70 14.72
C GLN A 66 3.59 6.05 15.31
N GLY A 67 4.56 6.97 15.38
CA GLY A 67 4.32 8.34 15.81
C GLY A 67 3.27 9.03 14.92
N ALA A 68 2.44 9.88 15.54
CA ALA A 68 1.32 10.55 14.87
C ALA A 68 1.74 11.30 13.58
N LEU A 69 2.91 11.96 13.61
CA LEU A 69 3.45 12.65 12.44
C LEU A 69 3.75 11.71 11.27
N LYS A 70 4.26 10.50 11.53
CA LYS A 70 4.55 9.51 10.48
C LYS A 70 3.27 8.99 9.83
N ILE A 71 2.24 8.74 10.63
CA ILE A 71 0.92 8.31 10.13
C ILE A 71 0.30 9.43 9.28
N GLU A 72 0.37 10.68 9.74
CA GLU A 72 -0.15 11.83 9.01
C GLU A 72 0.55 12.00 7.66
N GLU A 73 1.87 11.98 7.63
CA GLU A 73 2.65 12.10 6.40
C GLU A 73 2.34 10.96 5.42
N ALA A 74 2.28 9.73 5.91
CA ALA A 74 2.01 8.56 5.08
C ALA A 74 0.58 8.58 4.53
N PHE A 75 -0.40 8.97 5.35
CA PHE A 75 -1.78 9.17 4.91
C PHE A 75 -1.88 10.27 3.84
N VAL A 76 -1.25 11.43 4.07
CA VAL A 76 -1.27 12.54 3.11
C VAL A 76 -0.65 12.10 1.78
N ASN A 77 0.47 11.38 1.81
CA ASN A 77 1.12 10.88 0.61
C ASN A 77 0.22 9.94 -0.20
N GLN A 78 -0.46 9.00 0.46
CA GLN A 78 -1.41 8.12 -0.23
C GLN A 78 -2.64 8.86 -0.73
N CYS A 79 -3.20 9.74 0.07
CA CYS A 79 -4.35 10.55 -0.32
C CYS A 79 -4.03 11.43 -1.54
N VAL A 80 -2.83 12.02 -1.62
CA VAL A 80 -2.44 12.83 -2.80
C VAL A 80 -2.38 11.99 -4.07
N LYS A 81 -1.88 10.75 -3.98
CA LYS A 81 -1.87 9.82 -5.12
C LYS A 81 -3.29 9.43 -5.53
N PHE A 82 -4.17 9.22 -4.56
CA PHE A 82 -5.56 8.86 -4.83
C PHE A 82 -6.36 10.02 -5.43
N LEU A 83 -6.05 11.27 -5.04
CA LEU A 83 -6.74 12.47 -5.48
C LEU A 83 -5.94 13.27 -6.52
N ASP A 84 -4.99 12.66 -7.24
CA ASP A 84 -4.12 13.39 -8.18
C ASP A 84 -4.89 14.12 -9.30
N PHE A 85 -6.08 13.62 -9.62
CA PHE A 85 -7.04 14.18 -10.56
C PHE A 85 -7.76 15.44 -10.05
N MET A 86 -7.72 15.71 -8.74
CA MET A 86 -8.36 16.86 -8.11
C MET A 86 -7.43 18.08 -8.08
N PRO A 87 -7.97 19.30 -8.13
CA PRO A 87 -7.17 20.50 -7.91
C PRO A 87 -6.69 20.58 -6.45
N PHE A 88 -5.41 20.92 -6.27
CA PHE A 88 -4.77 21.09 -4.96
C PHE A 88 -4.90 19.87 -4.01
N PRO A 89 -4.52 18.65 -4.45
CA PRO A 89 -4.75 17.43 -3.67
C PRO A 89 -4.01 17.45 -2.34
N SER A 90 -2.82 18.07 -2.29
CA SER A 90 -2.04 18.20 -1.06
C SER A 90 -2.75 19.01 0.03
N VAL A 91 -3.46 20.08 -0.33
CA VAL A 91 -4.20 20.90 0.64
C VAL A 91 -5.40 20.13 1.19
N GLN A 92 -6.16 19.50 0.29
CA GLN A 92 -7.33 18.69 0.67
C GLN A 92 -6.92 17.52 1.57
N CYS A 93 -5.86 16.78 1.21
CA CYS A 93 -5.41 15.64 1.98
C CYS A 93 -4.89 16.02 3.36
N ARG A 94 -4.18 17.15 3.51
CA ARG A 94 -3.79 17.66 4.83
C ARG A 94 -4.99 18.04 5.68
N PHE A 95 -6.02 18.63 5.07
CA PHE A 95 -7.26 18.97 5.77
C PHE A 95 -8.00 17.71 6.26
N ILE A 96 -8.13 16.70 5.38
CA ILE A 96 -8.73 15.41 5.74
C ILE A 96 -7.92 14.74 6.85
N ALA A 97 -6.58 14.73 6.76
CA ALA A 97 -5.71 14.12 7.75
C ALA A 97 -5.95 14.73 9.15
N LYS A 98 -5.96 16.06 9.24
CA LYS A 98 -6.23 16.80 10.49
C LYS A 98 -7.60 16.51 11.08
N LEU A 99 -8.62 16.36 10.24
CA LEU A 99 -10.00 16.13 10.71
C LEU A 99 -10.29 14.67 11.06
N LYS A 100 -9.75 13.72 10.29
CA LYS A 100 -10.21 12.32 10.31
C LYS A 100 -9.23 11.37 10.99
N LEU A 101 -7.91 11.64 10.98
CA LEU A 101 -6.94 10.70 11.57
C LEU A 101 -7.14 10.49 13.07
N GLY A 102 -7.29 11.58 13.85
CA GLY A 102 -7.52 11.48 15.29
C GLY A 102 -8.75 10.62 15.64
N PRO A 103 -9.93 10.94 15.09
CA PRO A 103 -11.13 10.12 15.28
C PRO A 103 -10.97 8.66 14.83
N ILE A 104 -10.33 8.41 13.68
CA ILE A 104 -10.09 7.04 13.18
C ILE A 104 -9.19 6.27 14.15
N LYS A 105 -8.07 6.86 14.59
CA LYS A 105 -7.15 6.23 15.54
C LYS A 105 -7.87 5.87 16.84
N LYS A 106 -8.63 6.81 17.42
CA LYS A 106 -9.41 6.56 18.64
C LYS A 106 -10.42 5.41 18.48
N SER A 107 -11.05 5.32 17.32
CA SER A 107 -12.01 4.26 17.00
C SER A 107 -11.30 2.90 16.92
N LEU A 108 -10.15 2.84 16.24
CA LEU A 108 -9.32 1.63 16.14
C LEU A 108 -8.76 1.19 17.50
N GLU A 109 -8.31 2.12 18.33
CA GLU A 109 -7.86 1.88 19.70
C GLU A 109 -8.98 1.33 20.60
N ALA A 110 -10.24 1.69 20.30
CA ALA A 110 -11.42 1.13 20.96
C ALA A 110 -11.82 -0.27 20.43
N GLY A 111 -11.07 -0.83 19.48
CA GLY A 111 -11.31 -2.14 18.88
C GLY A 111 -12.31 -2.15 17.72
N ASP A 112 -12.67 -0.99 17.17
CA ASP A 112 -13.58 -0.92 16.02
C ASP A 112 -12.94 -1.51 14.76
N THR A 113 -13.72 -2.28 13.99
CA THR A 113 -13.30 -2.77 12.67
C THR A 113 -13.29 -1.65 11.63
N PRO A 114 -12.53 -1.78 10.53
CA PRO A 114 -12.55 -0.79 9.44
C PRO A 114 -13.94 -0.45 8.91
N GLU A 115 -14.85 -1.43 8.86
CA GLU A 115 -16.23 -1.19 8.46
C GLU A 115 -16.99 -0.34 9.48
N THR A 116 -16.86 -0.65 10.77
CA THR A 116 -17.47 0.13 11.85
C THR A 116 -16.97 1.57 11.86
N VAL A 117 -15.66 1.77 11.66
CA VAL A 117 -15.07 3.12 11.56
C VAL A 117 -15.68 3.89 10.40
N CYS A 118 -15.74 3.29 9.20
CA CYS A 118 -16.27 3.96 8.03
C CYS A 118 -17.77 4.31 8.13
N LYS A 119 -18.56 3.47 8.81
CA LYS A 119 -19.97 3.77 9.17
C LYS A 119 -20.07 4.94 10.15
N LYS A 120 -19.24 4.96 11.21
CA LYS A 120 -19.19 6.09 12.17
C LYS A 120 -18.79 7.40 11.51
N MET A 121 -18.05 7.35 10.40
CA MET A 121 -17.64 8.51 9.61
C MET A 121 -18.67 8.93 8.56
N TYR A 122 -19.79 8.20 8.43
CA TYR A 122 -20.84 8.40 7.41
C TYR A 122 -20.30 8.37 5.97
N ILE A 123 -19.33 7.48 5.71
CA ILE A 123 -18.77 7.23 4.36
C ILE A 123 -19.33 5.93 3.80
N CYS A 124 -19.41 4.93 4.68
CA CYS A 124 -20.39 3.86 4.62
C CYS A 124 -21.49 4.20 5.65
#